data_AF-A0A553EW12-F1
#
_entry.id   AF-A0A553EW12-F1
#
_cell.length_a   1.000
_cell.length_b   1.000
_cell.length_c   1.000
_cell.angle_alpha   90.00
_cell.angle_beta   90.00
_cell.angle_gamma   90.00
#
_symmetry.space_group_name_H-M   'P 1'
#
loop_
_entity.id
_entity.type
_entity.pdbx_description
1 polymer ?
#
loop_
_entity_poly.entity_id
_entity_poly.type
_entity_poly.pdbx_seq_one_letter_code
_entity_poly.pdbx_strand_id
1 'polypeptide(L)'
;MDIKHEKQLLGEILDEISEEEHEENRPLLSALIQDKKAGQGDRFFKLCEQLGMGDWKELKKNEPFREEHIKKCREFWKEDTNYKKFF
;
A
#
# COMPACT_ATOMS: atom_id res chain seq x y z
N MET A 1 1.32 -24.34 12.78
CA MET A 1 0.57 -23.10 12.47
C MET A 1 1.43 -22.30 11.52
N ASP A 2 0.92 -22.17 10.31
CA ASP A 2 1.66 -21.88 9.08
C ASP A 2 1.89 -20.38 8.91
N ILE A 3 3.16 -19.97 8.86
CA ILE A 3 3.63 -18.60 8.53
C ILE A 3 2.95 -18.03 7.26
N LYS A 4 2.43 -18.89 6.37
CA LYS A 4 1.63 -18.49 5.20
C LYS A 4 0.28 -17.87 5.57
N HIS A 5 -0.43 -18.46 6.53
CA HIS A 5 -1.76 -18.00 6.94
C HIS A 5 -1.66 -16.62 7.60
N GLU A 6 -0.68 -16.42 8.47
CA GLU A 6 -0.44 -15.14 9.15
C GLU A 6 -0.06 -14.03 8.16
N LYS A 7 0.74 -14.34 7.13
CA LYS A 7 1.07 -13.39 6.07
C LYS A 7 -0.14 -13.01 5.21
N GLN A 8 -1.04 -13.96 4.97
CA GLN A 8 -2.24 -13.72 4.21
C GLN A 8 -3.19 -12.78 4.97
N LEU A 9 -3.41 -13.09 6.26
CA LEU A 9 -4.22 -12.29 7.18
C LEU A 9 -3.64 -10.87 7.34
N LEU A 10 -2.33 -10.74 7.51
CA LEU A 10 -1.68 -9.44 7.62
C LEU A 10 -1.95 -8.57 6.39
N GLY A 11 -1.90 -9.18 5.20
CA GLY A 11 -2.20 -8.42 4.00
C GLY A 11 -3.68 -8.07 3.86
N GLU A 12 -4.61 -8.90 4.36
CA GLU A 12 -6.05 -8.59 4.36
C GLU A 12 -6.36 -7.38 5.24
N ILE A 13 -5.77 -7.36 6.44
CA ILE A 13 -5.84 -6.20 7.35
C ILE A 13 -5.22 -4.95 6.69
N LEU A 14 -4.10 -5.11 5.98
CA LEU A 14 -3.45 -3.98 5.29
C LEU A 14 -4.27 -3.43 4.13
N ASP A 15 -5.01 -4.28 3.41
CA ASP A 15 -5.92 -3.83 2.35
C ASP A 15 -7.06 -3.02 2.97
N GLU A 16 -7.70 -3.54 4.01
CA GLU A 16 -8.80 -2.86 4.73
C GLU A 16 -8.36 -1.47 5.24
N ILE A 17 -7.21 -1.39 5.93
CA ILE A 17 -6.65 -0.11 6.39
C ILE A 17 -6.36 0.82 5.21
N SER A 18 -5.81 0.28 4.11
CA SER A 18 -5.48 1.10 2.94
C SER A 18 -6.74 1.61 2.22
N GLU A 19 -7.84 0.87 2.22
CA GLU A 19 -9.13 1.33 1.68
C GLU A 19 -9.67 2.50 2.51
N GLU A 20 -9.70 2.36 3.84
CA GLU A 20 -10.12 3.45 4.75
C GLU A 20 -9.24 4.69 4.60
N GLU A 21 -7.92 4.50 4.52
CA GLU A 21 -6.97 5.59 4.26
C GLU A 21 -7.26 6.31 2.96
N HIS A 22 -7.60 5.58 1.90
CA HIS A 22 -7.92 6.17 0.61
C HIS A 22 -9.17 7.05 0.68
N GLU A 23 -10.23 6.59 1.34
CA GLU A 23 -11.44 7.37 1.57
C GLU A 23 -11.15 8.67 2.34
N GLU A 24 -10.19 8.61 3.27
CA GLU A 24 -9.71 9.77 4.03
C GLU A 24 -8.63 10.60 3.30
N ASN A 25 -8.38 10.37 2.01
CA ASN A 25 -7.35 11.03 1.18
C ASN A 25 -5.91 10.84 1.72
N ARG A 26 -5.65 9.75 2.42
CA ARG A 26 -4.33 9.36 2.94
C ARG A 26 -3.61 8.39 2.00
N PRO A 27 -2.28 8.32 2.06
CA PRO A 27 -1.51 7.38 1.23
C PRO A 27 -1.63 5.94 1.76
N LEU A 28 -1.83 5.00 0.83
CA LEU A 28 -2.02 3.58 1.08
C LEU A 28 -0.82 2.94 1.80
N LEU A 29 -1.02 2.39 3.00
CA LEU A 29 0.03 1.68 3.74
C LEU A 29 0.58 0.46 2.96
N SER A 30 -0.28 -0.18 2.16
CA SER A 30 0.09 -1.28 1.27
C SER A 30 1.17 -0.91 0.25
N ALA A 31 1.37 0.39 -0.05
CA ALA A 31 2.46 0.87 -0.91
C ALA A 31 3.85 0.57 -0.33
N LEU A 32 3.99 0.46 0.99
CA LEU A 32 5.26 0.18 1.64
C LEU A 32 5.62 -1.30 1.64
N ILE A 33 4.67 -2.18 1.31
CA ILE A 33 4.89 -3.62 1.30
C ILE A 33 5.66 -4.01 0.03
N GLN A 34 6.92 -4.41 0.22
CA GLN A 34 7.80 -4.87 -0.84
C GLN A 34 8.18 -6.33 -0.63
N ASP A 35 8.03 -7.13 -1.68
CA ASP A 35 8.67 -8.43 -1.77
C ASP A 35 10.17 -8.24 -2.04
N LYS A 36 11.00 -8.97 -1.30
CA LYS A 36 12.47 -8.97 -1.44
C LYS A 36 12.95 -9.32 -2.85
N LYS A 37 12.12 -9.98 -3.67
CA LYS A 37 12.52 -10.45 -5.01
C LYS A 37 11.92 -9.67 -6.19
N ALA A 38 10.78 -8.99 -6.01
CA ALA A 38 10.01 -8.46 -7.15
C ALA A 38 9.54 -7.01 -7.00
N GLY A 39 9.93 -6.31 -5.93
CA GLY A 39 9.45 -4.94 -5.68
C GLY A 39 8.10 -4.94 -4.96
N GLN A 40 7.18 -4.03 -5.29
CA GLN A 40 5.84 -4.02 -4.68
C GLN A 40 5.08 -5.28 -5.10
N GLY A 41 4.40 -5.89 -4.14
CA GLY A 41 3.57 -7.07 -4.43
C GLY A 41 2.37 -6.71 -5.31
N ASP A 42 1.87 -7.69 -6.08
CA ASP A 42 0.70 -7.54 -6.95
C ASP A 42 -0.54 -7.03 -6.20
N ARG A 43 -0.59 -7.27 -4.89
CA ARG A 43 -1.66 -6.84 -4.00
C ARG A 43 -1.86 -5.33 -3.99
N PHE A 44 -0.77 -4.55 -3.92
CA PHE A 44 -0.84 -3.09 -3.95
C PHE A 44 -1.46 -2.58 -5.25
N PHE A 45 -1.03 -3.11 -6.40
CA PHE A 45 -1.55 -2.66 -7.68
C PHE A 45 -3.01 -3.05 -7.90
N LYS A 46 -3.40 -4.25 -7.43
CA LYS A 46 -4.81 -4.67 -7.44
C LYS A 46 -5.68 -3.78 -6.57
N LEU A 47 -5.18 -3.36 -5.41
CA LEU A 47 -5.88 -2.40 -4.57
C LEU A 47 -6.04 -1.05 -5.30
N CYS A 48 -4.97 -0.52 -5.90
CA CYS A 48 -5.06 0.70 -6.71
C CYS A 48 -6.09 0.59 -7.84
N GLU A 49 -6.21 -0.58 -8.48
CA GLU A 49 -7.23 -0.84 -9.49
C GLU A 49 -8.64 -0.85 -8.90
N GLN A 50 -8.85 -1.49 -7.74
CA GLN A 50 -10.14 -1.48 -7.02
C GLN A 50 -10.57 -0.06 -6.63
N LEU A 51 -9.60 0.79 -6.28
CA LEU A 51 -9.82 2.21 -5.96
C LEU A 51 -10.00 3.09 -7.21
N GLY A 52 -9.95 2.51 -8.41
CA GLY A 52 -10.19 3.21 -9.67
C GLY A 52 -9.00 4.03 -10.19
N MET A 53 -7.77 3.77 -9.73
CA MET A 53 -6.57 4.51 -10.14
C MET A 53 -6.03 4.08 -11.52
N GLY A 54 -6.44 2.91 -12.03
CA GLY A 54 -6.02 2.38 -13.32
C GLY A 54 -5.83 0.86 -13.31
N ASP A 55 -5.51 0.28 -14.47
CA ASP A 55 -5.26 -1.17 -14.60
C ASP A 55 -4.00 -1.58 -13.83
N TRP A 56 -4.11 -2.60 -12.97
CA TRP A 56 -3.02 -2.99 -12.09
C TRP A 56 -1.75 -3.43 -12.83
N LYS A 57 -1.87 -4.01 -14.04
CA LYS A 57 -0.72 -4.45 -14.84
C LYS A 57 -0.01 -3.27 -15.50
N GLU A 58 -0.74 -2.23 -15.86
CA GLU A 58 -0.18 -0.99 -16.38
C GLU A 58 0.51 -0.21 -15.25
N LEU A 59 -0.14 -0.07 -14.10
CA LEU A 59 0.43 0.56 -12.91
C LEU A 59 1.72 -0.17 -12.45
N LYS A 60 1.75 -1.50 -12.53
CA LYS A 60 2.95 -2.29 -12.20
C LYS A 60 4.15 -2.01 -13.10
N LYS A 61 3.92 -1.63 -14.36
CA LYS A 61 4.99 -1.24 -15.30
C LYS A 61 5.39 0.23 -15.14
N ASN A 62 4.60 1.02 -14.43
CA ASN A 62 4.83 2.43 -14.20
C ASN A 62 5.69 2.62 -12.94
N GLU A 63 7.00 2.53 -13.10
CA GLU A 63 7.96 2.78 -12.00
C GLU A 63 7.76 4.15 -11.32
N PRO A 64 7.56 5.26 -12.05
CA PRO A 64 7.27 6.56 -11.44
C PRO A 64 6.06 6.54 -10.51
N PHE A 65 4.95 5.90 -10.90
CA PHE A 65 3.74 5.81 -10.08
C PHE A 65 4.02 5.11 -8.74
N ARG A 66 4.79 4.02 -8.81
CA ARG A 66 5.23 3.26 -7.64
C ARG A 66 6.11 4.08 -6.71
N GLU A 67 7.15 4.72 -7.24
CA GLU A 67 8.06 5.55 -6.45
C GLU A 67 7.33 6.72 -5.79
N GLU A 68 6.40 7.35 -6.51
CA GLU A 68 5.58 8.44 -6.00
C GLU A 68 4.71 7.98 -4.82
N HIS A 69 4.03 6.84 -4.92
CA HIS A 69 3.19 6.31 -3.84
C HIS A 69 4.02 5.91 -2.61
N ILE A 70 5.18 5.29 -2.81
CA ILE A 70 6.10 4.97 -1.72
C ILE A 70 6.58 6.26 -1.03
N LYS A 71 6.93 7.28 -1.82
CA LYS A 71 7.41 8.56 -1.30
C LYS A 71 6.32 9.28 -0.52
N LYS A 72 5.11 9.41 -1.08
CA LYS A 72 3.95 10.01 -0.40
C LYS A 72 3.64 9.31 0.91
N CYS A 73 3.63 7.97 0.91
CA CYS A 73 3.40 7.19 2.13
C CYS A 73 4.51 7.46 3.17
N ARG A 74 5.78 7.44 2.76
CA ARG A 74 6.90 7.76 3.66
C ARG A 74 6.83 9.19 4.19
N GLU A 75 6.52 10.18 3.35
CA GLU A 75 6.45 11.58 3.76
C GLU A 75 5.32 11.81 4.75
N PHE A 76 4.14 11.25 4.49
CA PHE A 76 2.98 11.35 5.37
C PHE A 76 3.23 10.73 6.75
N TRP A 77 3.80 9.52 6.79
CA TRP A 77 4.07 8.81 8.05
C TRP A 77 5.35 9.27 8.75
N LYS A 78 6.24 9.99 8.06
CA LYS A 78 7.42 10.61 8.66
C LYS A 78 7.07 11.92 9.37
N GLU A 79 5.94 12.55 9.06
CA GLU A 79 5.42 13.64 9.87
C GLU A 79 4.90 13.13 11.21
N ASP A 80 5.59 13.53 12.28
CA ASP A 80 5.32 13.19 13.68
C ASP A 80 3.86 13.52 14.09
N THR A 81 3.28 14.53 13.46
CA THR A 81 1.88 14.97 13.63
C THR A 81 0.86 13.95 13.13
N ASN A 82 1.14 13.26 12.03
CA ASN A 82 0.26 12.22 11.50
C ASN A 82 0.46 10.91 12.26
N TYR A 83 1.71 10.59 12.61
CA TYR A 83 2.03 9.41 13.44
C TYR A 83 1.27 9.46 14.78
N LYS A 84 1.44 10.54 15.57
CA LYS A 84 0.79 10.70 16.88
C LYS A 84 -0.73 10.78 16.87
N LYS A 85 -1.33 11.05 15.71
CA LYS A 85 -2.79 11.20 15.59
C LYS A 85 -3.49 9.85 15.38
N PHE A 86 -2.77 8.85 14.89
CA PHE A 86 -3.35 7.56 14.49
C PHE A 86 -2.63 6.33 15.07
N PHE A 87 -1.41 6.49 15.63
CA PHE A 87 -0.63 5.48 16.34
C PHE A 87 -0.14 6.00 17.68
#